data_AF-A0A2V5S2K8-F1
#
_entry.id   AF-A0A2V5S2K8-F1
#
_cell.length_a   1.000
_cell.length_b   1.000
_cell.length_c   1.000
_cell.angle_alpha   90.00
_cell.angle_beta   90.00
_cell.angle_gamma   90.00
#
_symmetry.space_group_name_H-M   'P 1'
#
loop_
_entity.id
_entity.type
_entity.pdbx_description
1 polymer ?
#
loop_
_entity_poly.entity_id
_entity_poly.type
_entity_poly.pdbx_seq_one_letter_code
_entity_poly.pdbx_strand_id
1 'polypeptide(L)' 'MKEKLTLTIERSAIAEAKKFAKQNHTSVSQIVEDQFKRLAPGSFTERWYGKFKVPRPDPKDPRLTYLLRKYVHNR' A
#
# COMPACT_ATOMS: atom_id res chain seq x y z
N MET A 1 -4.29 -10.61 13.79
CA MET A 1 -4.44 -10.32 15.23
C MET A 1 -4.13 -8.86 15.48
N LYS A 2 -4.78 -8.21 16.45
CA LYS A 2 -4.48 -6.83 16.85
C LYS A 2 -3.78 -6.82 18.20
N GLU A 3 -2.81 -5.95 18.38
CA GLU A 3 -2.09 -5.74 19.65
C GLU A 3 -2.41 -4.37 20.23
N LYS A 4 -2.34 -4.25 21.56
CA LYS A 4 -2.64 -3.01 22.28
C LYS A 4 -1.35 -2.21 22.48
N LEU A 5 -1.35 -0.97 21.99
CA LEU A 5 -0.29 0.01 22.20
C LEU A 5 -0.83 1.16 23.07
N THR A 6 -0.15 1.46 24.17
CA THR A 6 -0.44 2.64 25.01
C THR A 6 0.52 3.75 24.63
N LEU A 7 -0.01 4.95 24.34
CA LEU A 7 0.76 6.11 23.91
C LEU A 7 0.53 7.30 24.83
N THR A 8 1.57 8.10 25.06
CA THR A 8 1.46 9.40 25.69
C THR A 8 1.28 10.45 24.59
N ILE A 9 0.15 11.13 24.57
CA ILE A 9 -0.23 12.11 23.53
C ILE A 9 -0.85 13.32 24.22
N GLU A 10 -0.68 14.51 23.63
CA GLU A 10 -1.35 15.72 24.11
C GLU A 10 -2.88 15.56 24.14
N ARG A 11 -3.50 16.13 25.18
CA ARG A 11 -4.96 16.03 25.38
C ARG A 11 -5.77 16.70 24.27
N SER A 12 -5.24 17.79 23.70
CA SER A 12 -5.79 18.51 22.54
C SER A 12 -5.91 17.57 21.32
N ALA A 13 -4.83 16.90 20.97
CA ALA A 13 -4.79 15.95 19.85
C ALA A 13 -5.77 14.79 20.03
N ILE A 14 -5.97 14.29 21.27
CA ILE A 14 -6.97 13.24 21.55
C ILE A 14 -8.40 13.75 21.26
N ALA A 15 -8.71 14.99 21.63
CA ALA A 15 -10.03 15.57 21.40
C ALA A 15 -10.32 15.73 19.90
N GLU A 16 -9.34 16.22 19.14
CA GLU A 16 -9.44 16.36 17.69
C GLU A 16 -9.58 15.00 16.99
N ALA A 17 -8.77 14.01 17.36
CA ALA A 17 -8.85 12.67 16.80
C ALA A 17 -10.22 12.03 17.01
N LYS A 18 -10.82 12.18 18.21
CA LYS A 18 -12.18 11.68 18.51
C LYS A 18 -13.25 12.40 17.69
N LYS A 19 -13.13 13.73 17.53
CA LYS A 19 -14.06 14.52 16.71
C LYS A 19 -14.00 14.08 15.25
N PHE A 20 -12.80 13.93 14.70
CA PHE A 20 -12.58 13.44 13.34
C PHE A 20 -13.13 12.02 13.16
N ALA A 21 -12.86 11.12 14.10
CA ALA A 21 -13.36 9.74 14.08
C ALA A 21 -14.90 9.70 14.03
N LYS A 22 -15.56 10.50 14.87
CA LYS A 22 -17.03 10.60 14.92
C LYS A 22 -17.61 11.13 13.60
N GLN A 23 -17.00 12.15 13.01
CA GLN A 23 -17.47 12.75 11.75
C GLN A 23 -17.32 11.81 10.56
N ASN A 24 -16.27 10.99 10.54
CA ASN A 24 -15.96 10.10 9.42
C ASN A 24 -16.45 8.67 9.62
N HIS A 25 -17.23 8.39 10.68
CA HIS A 25 -17.65 7.04 11.06
C HIS A 25 -16.49 6.03 11.20
N THR A 26 -15.33 6.49 11.68
CA THR A 26 -14.14 5.66 11.88
C THR A 26 -13.78 5.55 13.37
N SER A 27 -12.78 4.75 13.70
CA SER A 27 -12.22 4.67 15.05
C SER A 27 -10.86 5.37 15.14
N VAL A 28 -10.51 5.86 16.34
CA VAL A 28 -9.19 6.45 16.60
C VAL A 28 -8.07 5.44 16.31
N SER A 29 -8.28 4.17 16.66
CA SER A 29 -7.32 3.10 16.34
C SER A 29 -7.09 2.95 14.85
N GLN A 30 -8.16 3.03 14.03
CA GLN A 30 -8.05 2.96 12.58
C GLN A 30 -7.30 4.15 11.99
N ILE A 31 -7.54 5.37 12.50
CA ILE A 31 -6.78 6.57 12.09
C ILE A 31 -5.29 6.37 12.34
N VAL A 32 -4.93 5.85 13.52
CA VAL A 32 -3.53 5.60 13.89
C VAL A 32 -2.92 4.50 13.01
N GLU A 33 -3.64 3.38 12.81
CA GLU A 33 -3.21 2.30 11.91
C GLU A 33 -2.95 2.80 10.48
N ASP A 34 -3.83 3.65 9.95
CA ASP A 34 -3.69 4.17 8.59
C ASP A 34 -2.53 5.15 8.44
N GLN A 35 -2.21 5.94 9.48
CA GLN A 35 -0.99 6.76 9.47
C GLN A 35 0.27 5.88 9.50
N PHE A 36 0.29 4.82 10.30
CA PHE A 36 1.41 3.87 10.31
C PHE A 36 1.58 3.18 8.95
N LYS A 37 0.49 2.80 8.27
CA LYS A 37 0.54 2.23 6.91
C LYS A 37 1.09 3.21 5.89
N ARG A 38 0.84 4.52 6.04
CA ARG A 38 1.41 5.56 5.16
C ARG A 38 2.90 5.74 5.36
N LEU A 39 3.38 5.57 6.59
CA LEU A 39 4.81 5.65 6.94
C LEU A 39 5.57 4.39 6.54
N ALA A 40 4.89 3.24 6.51
CA ALA A 40 5.48 2.01 5.99
C ALA A 40 5.85 2.23 4.51
N PRO A 41 7.11 2.04 4.11
CA PRO A 41 7.44 1.99 2.70
C PRO A 41 6.62 0.84 2.11
N GLY A 42 5.65 1.16 1.24
CA GLY A 42 4.85 0.14 0.56
C GLY A 42 5.77 -0.95 0.01
N SER A 43 5.31 -2.20 0.05
CA SER A 43 6.11 -3.34 -0.42
C SER A 43 6.67 -3.07 -1.81
N PHE A 44 7.83 -3.64 -2.15
CA PHE A 44 8.40 -3.50 -3.50
C PHE A 44 7.34 -3.77 -4.57
N THR A 45 6.51 -4.79 -4.36
CA THR A 45 5.37 -5.12 -5.21
C THR A 45 4.34 -4.00 -5.30
N GLU A 46 3.88 -3.41 -4.20
CA GLU A 46 2.90 -2.30 -4.22
C GLU A 46 3.47 -1.03 -4.86
N ARG A 47 4.74 -0.71 -4.59
CA ARG A 47 5.41 0.47 -5.14
C ARG A 47 5.55 0.39 -6.67
N TRP A 48 5.73 -0.81 -7.21
CA TRP A 48 6.02 -1.05 -8.62
C TRP A 48 4.87 -1.68 -9.42
N TYR A 49 3.77 -2.07 -8.75
CA TYR A 49 2.58 -2.59 -9.41
C TYR A 49 2.03 -1.56 -10.42
N GLY A 50 1.81 -2.00 -11.66
CA GLY A 50 1.32 -1.14 -12.75
C GLY A 50 2.33 -0.14 -13.32
N LYS A 51 3.55 -0.03 -12.75
CA LYS A 51 4.60 0.88 -13.27
C LYS A 51 5.55 0.23 -14.28
N PHE A 52 5.59 -1.10 -14.32
CA PHE A 52 6.38 -1.82 -15.32
C PHE A 52 5.70 -1.76 -16.68
N LYS A 53 6.40 -1.18 -17.66
CA LYS A 53 5.99 -1.24 -19.07
C LYS A 53 6.51 -2.55 -19.65
N VAL A 54 5.61 -3.34 -20.22
CA VAL A 54 5.97 -4.57 -20.93
C VAL A 54 6.64 -4.16 -22.26
N PRO A 55 7.88 -4.58 -22.53
CA PRO A 55 8.53 -4.31 -23.81
C PRO A 55 7.81 -5.05 -24.94
N ARG A 56 7.89 -4.51 -26.18
CA ARG A 56 7.35 -5.18 -27.36
C ARG A 56 8.20 -6.42 -27.70
N PRO A 57 7.61 -7.47 -28.29
CA PRO A 57 8.38 -8.60 -28.80
C PRO A 57 9.43 -8.12 -29.81
N ASP A 58 10.67 -8.57 -29.65
CA ASP A 58 11.76 -8.34 -30.60
C ASP A 58 12.13 -9.67 -31.30
N PRO A 59 12.02 -9.75 -32.63
CA PRO A 59 12.45 -10.92 -33.40
C PRO A 59 13.94 -11.28 -33.21
N LYS A 60 14.78 -10.32 -32.82
CA LYS A 60 16.22 -10.52 -32.56
C LYS A 60 16.51 -11.10 -31.18
N ASP A 61 15.53 -11.12 -30.27
CA ASP A 61 15.65 -11.75 -28.96
C ASP A 61 14.58 -12.85 -28.77
N PRO A 62 14.91 -14.10 -29.13
CA PRO A 62 14.02 -15.24 -28.93
C PRO A 62 13.67 -15.49 -27.46
N ARG A 63 14.57 -15.12 -26.53
CA ARG A 63 14.36 -15.33 -25.09
C ARG A 63 13.32 -14.36 -24.55
N LEU A 64 13.37 -13.09 -24.97
CA LEU A 64 12.35 -12.11 -24.64
C LEU A 64 10.97 -12.55 -25.14
N THR A 65 10.89 -13.00 -26.39
CA THR A 65 9.65 -13.49 -26.99
C THR A 65 9.05 -14.67 -26.20
N TYR A 66 9.87 -15.62 -25.77
CA TYR A 66 9.44 -16.73 -24.91
C TYR A 66 8.90 -16.25 -23.55
N LEU A 67 9.59 -15.32 -22.89
CA LEU A 67 9.19 -14.79 -21.57
C LEU A 67 7.87 -14.03 -21.65
N LEU A 68 7.68 -13.20 -22.69
CA LEU A 68 6.42 -12.49 -22.92
C LEU A 68 5.26 -13.47 -23.10
N ARG A 69 5.45 -14.55 -23.88
CA ARG A 69 4.42 -15.58 -24.06
C ARG A 69 4.08 -16.30 -22.75
N LYS A 70 5.09 -16.63 -21.93
CA LYS A 70 4.90 -17.39 -20.70
C LYS A 70 4.23 -16.60 -19.58
N TYR A 71 4.56 -15.31 -19.43
CA TYR A 71 4.20 -14.52 -18.24
C TYR A 71 3.21 -13.37 -18.50
N VAL A 72 3.05 -12.91 -19.75
CA VAL A 72 2.15 -11.79 -20.08
C VAL A 72 0.85 -12.27 -20.73
N HIS A 73 0.90 -13.28 -21.60
CA HIS A 73 -0.30 -13.83 -22.28
C HIS A 73 -1.12 -14.82 -21.44
N ASN A 74 -0.58 -15.32 -20.32
CA ASN A 74 -1.27 -16.25 -19.40
C ASN A 74 -1.90 -15.55 -18.18
N ARG A 75 -2.12 -14.24 -18.26
CA ARG A 75 -2.88 -13.45 -17.27
C ARG A 75 -4.25 -13.12 -17.83
#